data_AF-A0A3N2AS95-F1
#
_entry.id   AF-A0A3N2AS95-F1
#
_cell.length_a   1.000
_cell.length_b   1.000
_cell.length_c   1.000
_cell.angle_alpha   90.00
_cell.angle_beta   90.00
_cell.angle_gamma   90.00
#
_symmetry.space_group_name_H-M   'P 1'
#
loop_
_entity.id
_entity.type
_entity.pdbx_description
1 polymer ?
#
loop_
_entity_poly.entity_id
_entity_poly.type
_entity_poly.pdbx_seq_one_letter_code
_entity_poly.pdbx_strand_id
1 'polypeptide(L)'
;MPHLANGKYVSQADAIRQWWPAAREVLIDTAHEYGAWITEDDLGAQVQQRTGISTNQPAPEWIGRVLGSVAADAEQRGEPRLASLCVTAERRVGDSHPGASGLLDARAREQRAAEDRLECYRAFGAELPADGGTPSVLAPVLSRPARPSRSAQPSRSRAAAAAPTPPPAVMRETTCPNCFMVVPVAATCRDCGEPLAA
;
A
#
# COMPACT_ATOMS: atom_id res chain seq x y z
N MET A 1 10.15 10.62 -20.77
CA MET A 1 9.80 11.94 -21.34
C MET A 1 8.65 11.72 -22.30
N PRO A 2 7.48 12.32 -22.04
CA PRO A 2 6.31 12.16 -22.90
C PRO A 2 6.52 12.80 -24.27
N HIS A 3 5.97 12.17 -25.31
CA HIS A 3 6.03 12.66 -26.67
C HIS A 3 4.77 12.24 -27.45
N LEU A 4 4.41 13.01 -28.46
CA LEU A 4 3.36 12.68 -29.42
C LEU A 4 3.86 11.67 -30.47
N ALA A 5 2.94 11.07 -31.22
CA ALA A 5 3.26 10.16 -32.33
C ALA A 5 4.20 10.76 -33.40
N ASN A 6 4.20 12.07 -33.58
CA ASN A 6 5.13 12.78 -34.48
C ASN A 6 6.51 13.08 -33.85
N GLY A 7 6.80 12.53 -32.67
CA GLY A 7 8.04 12.73 -31.92
C GLY A 7 8.14 14.07 -31.18
N LYS A 8 7.12 14.94 -31.25
CA LYS A 8 7.14 16.22 -30.54
C LYS A 8 7.04 15.99 -29.03
N TYR A 9 7.96 16.59 -28.29
CA TYR A 9 7.97 16.57 -26.83
C TYR A 9 6.71 17.19 -26.22
N VAL A 10 6.23 16.56 -25.15
CA VAL A 10 5.14 17.04 -24.30
C VAL A 10 5.63 17.09 -22.86
N SER A 11 5.35 18.19 -22.15
CA SER A 11 5.74 18.28 -20.74
C SER A 11 5.01 17.22 -19.91
N GLN A 12 5.60 16.76 -18.80
CA GLN A 12 4.94 15.79 -17.93
C GLN A 12 3.59 16.30 -17.40
N ALA A 13 3.50 17.60 -17.09
CA ALA A 13 2.26 18.21 -16.61
C ALA A 13 1.17 18.22 -17.69
N ASP A 14 1.52 18.54 -18.94
CA ASP A 14 0.59 18.48 -20.07
C ASP A 14 0.17 17.05 -20.38
N ALA A 15 1.11 16.10 -20.33
CA ALA A 15 0.82 14.69 -20.53
C ALA A 15 -0.18 14.19 -19.47
N ILE A 16 0.04 14.46 -18.18
CA ILE A 16 -0.89 14.09 -17.10
C ILE A 16 -2.27 14.72 -17.32
N ARG A 17 -2.33 16.01 -17.71
CA ARG A 17 -3.60 16.71 -18.02
C ARG A 17 -4.42 16.02 -19.11
N GLN A 18 -3.76 15.39 -20.08
CA GLN A 18 -4.40 14.67 -21.18
C GLN A 18 -4.64 13.19 -20.87
N TRP A 19 -3.78 12.59 -20.03
CA TRP A 19 -3.89 11.19 -19.65
C TRP A 19 -5.01 10.92 -18.65
N TRP A 20 -5.26 11.80 -17.69
CA TRP A 20 -6.27 11.52 -16.64
C TRP A 20 -7.72 11.40 -17.16
N PRO A 21 -8.21 12.19 -18.13
CA PRO A 21 -9.55 12.00 -18.66
C PRO A 21 -9.68 10.64 -19.37
N ALA A 22 -8.66 10.27 -20.16
CA ALA A 22 -8.63 8.97 -20.82
C ALA A 22 -8.53 7.81 -19.81
N ALA A 23 -7.78 7.97 -18.72
CA ALA A 23 -7.70 6.98 -17.65
C ALA A 23 -9.06 6.80 -16.97
N ARG A 24 -9.80 7.89 -16.73
CA ARG A 24 -11.16 7.83 -16.18
C ARG A 24 -12.08 7.01 -17.09
N GLU A 25 -12.06 7.24 -18.40
CA GLU A 25 -12.86 6.46 -19.35
C GLU A 25 -12.51 4.97 -19.31
N VAL A 26 -11.22 4.61 -19.30
CA VAL A 26 -10.78 3.21 -19.19
C VAL A 26 -11.28 2.57 -17.89
N LEU A 27 -11.25 3.31 -16.77
CA LEU A 27 -11.74 2.81 -15.48
C LEU A 27 -13.25 2.64 -15.45
N ILE A 28 -14.02 3.50 -16.13
CA ILE A 28 -15.46 3.33 -16.30
C ILE A 28 -15.75 2.10 -17.17
N ASP A 29 -15.01 1.94 -18.27
CA ASP A 29 -15.12 0.76 -19.13
C ASP A 29 -14.85 -0.53 -18.32
N THR A 30 -13.84 -0.50 -17.44
CA THR A 30 -13.54 -1.59 -16.51
C THR A 30 -14.68 -1.82 -15.50
N ALA A 31 -15.29 -0.74 -15.00
CA ALA A 31 -16.39 -0.80 -14.04
C ALA A 31 -17.70 -1.38 -14.60
N HIS A 32 -17.85 -1.50 -15.92
CA HIS A 32 -19.01 -2.15 -16.55
C HIS A 32 -19.03 -3.67 -16.35
N GLU A 33 -17.93 -4.29 -15.92
CA GLU A 33 -17.87 -5.73 -15.66
C GLU A 33 -17.67 -5.99 -14.16
N TYR A 34 -18.60 -6.73 -13.56
CA TYR A 34 -18.54 -7.02 -12.13
C TYR A 34 -17.31 -7.87 -11.78
N GLY A 35 -16.48 -7.36 -10.86
CA GLY A 35 -15.25 -8.02 -10.43
C GLY A 35 -14.04 -7.76 -11.33
N ALA A 36 -14.18 -6.95 -12.38
CA ALA A 36 -13.07 -6.57 -13.24
C ALA A 36 -12.16 -5.52 -12.59
N TRP A 37 -10.87 -5.62 -12.87
CA TRP A 37 -9.83 -4.70 -12.41
C TRP A 37 -8.74 -4.62 -13.47
N ILE A 38 -7.92 -3.57 -13.39
CA ILE A 38 -6.85 -3.32 -14.35
C ILE A 38 -5.52 -3.10 -13.64
N THR A 39 -4.41 -3.52 -14.26
CA THR A 39 -3.08 -3.23 -13.72
C THR A 39 -2.64 -1.80 -14.07
N GLU A 40 -1.69 -1.27 -13.31
CA GLU A 40 -1.05 0.02 -13.65
C GLU A 40 -0.42 0.01 -15.05
N ASP A 41 0.19 -1.11 -15.44
CA ASP A 41 0.80 -1.28 -16.76
C ASP A 41 -0.24 -1.29 -17.89
N ASP A 42 -1.33 -2.06 -17.73
CA ASP A 42 -2.41 -2.13 -18.73
C ASP A 42 -3.13 -0.79 -18.86
N LEU A 43 -3.41 -0.12 -17.73
CA LEU A 43 -3.99 1.22 -17.73
C LEU A 43 -3.04 2.21 -18.43
N GLY A 44 -1.75 2.14 -18.12
CA GLY A 44 -0.73 2.96 -18.73
C GLY A 44 -0.64 2.76 -20.25
N ALA A 45 -0.74 1.53 -20.73
CA ALA A 45 -0.74 1.21 -22.15
C ALA A 45 -1.99 1.76 -22.84
N GLN A 46 -3.19 1.50 -22.29
CA GLN A 46 -4.45 1.96 -22.86
C GLN A 46 -4.55 3.49 -22.90
N VAL A 47 -4.10 4.18 -21.85
CA VAL A 47 -4.10 5.65 -21.78
C VAL A 47 -3.17 6.25 -22.83
N GLN A 48 -1.96 5.70 -23.01
CA GLN A 48 -1.05 6.15 -24.07
C GLN A 48 -1.64 5.90 -25.46
N GLN A 49 -2.30 4.77 -25.67
CA GLN A 49 -2.97 4.43 -26.93
C GLN A 49 -4.13 5.40 -27.25
N ARG A 50 -5.00 5.67 -26.27
CA ARG A 50 -6.16 6.56 -26.46
C ARG A 50 -5.76 8.01 -26.70
N THR A 51 -4.70 8.48 -26.05
CA THR A 51 -4.26 9.88 -26.13
C THR A 51 -3.23 10.14 -27.24
N GLY A 52 -2.54 9.12 -27.72
CA GLY A 52 -1.42 9.25 -28.66
C GLY A 52 -0.18 9.91 -28.05
N ILE A 53 -0.13 10.09 -26.72
CA ILE A 53 1.00 10.62 -25.97
C ILE A 53 1.70 9.44 -25.30
N SER A 54 2.90 9.10 -25.77
CA SER A 54 3.68 7.95 -25.30
C SER A 54 4.85 8.37 -24.40
N THR A 55 5.30 7.48 -23.52
CA THR A 55 6.49 7.63 -22.68
C THR A 55 7.16 6.27 -22.46
N ASN A 56 8.49 6.27 -22.36
CA ASN A 56 9.26 5.06 -22.02
C ASN A 56 9.44 4.89 -20.51
N GLN A 57 8.82 5.74 -19.68
CA GLN A 57 8.85 5.58 -18.23
C GLN A 57 7.93 4.43 -17.81
N PRO A 58 8.37 3.57 -16.87
CA PRO A 58 7.52 2.54 -16.29
C PRO A 58 6.20 3.13 -15.77
N ALA A 59 5.07 2.43 -15.98
CA ALA A 59 3.75 2.92 -15.60
C ALA A 59 3.64 3.32 -14.12
N PRO A 60 4.19 2.55 -13.15
CA PRO A 60 4.11 2.89 -11.72
C PRO A 60 4.73 4.25 -11.36
N GLU A 61 5.67 4.78 -12.16
CA GLU A 61 6.31 6.07 -11.87
C GLU A 61 5.39 7.28 -12.09
N TRP A 62 4.33 7.13 -12.91
CA TRP A 62 3.49 8.24 -13.32
C TRP A 62 1.98 7.98 -13.17
N ILE A 63 1.53 6.72 -13.20
CA ILE A 63 0.12 6.36 -13.07
C ILE A 63 -0.47 6.84 -11.74
N GLY A 64 0.29 6.78 -10.64
CA GLY A 64 -0.19 7.30 -9.35
C GLY A 64 -0.62 8.78 -9.39
N ARG A 65 0.04 9.62 -10.21
CA ARG A 65 -0.36 11.04 -10.38
C ARG A 65 -1.62 11.17 -11.20
N VAL A 66 -1.75 10.35 -12.25
CA VAL A 66 -2.95 10.29 -13.09
C VAL A 66 -4.16 9.82 -12.29
N LEU A 67 -4.01 8.76 -11.50
CA LEU A 67 -5.03 8.25 -10.59
C LEU A 67 -5.41 9.28 -9.51
N GLY A 68 -4.46 10.08 -9.03
CA GLY A 68 -4.74 11.20 -8.13
C GLY A 68 -5.67 12.23 -8.76
N SER A 69 -5.47 12.58 -10.03
CA SER A 69 -6.38 13.47 -10.77
C SER A 69 -7.75 12.85 -11.03
N VAL A 70 -7.82 11.55 -11.36
CA VAL A 70 -9.09 10.82 -11.51
C VAL A 70 -9.87 10.78 -10.20
N ALA A 71 -9.19 10.51 -9.08
CA ALA A 71 -9.82 10.47 -7.76
C ALA A 71 -10.39 11.83 -7.36
N ALA A 72 -9.67 12.92 -7.65
CA ALA A 72 -10.15 14.27 -7.39
C ALA A 72 -11.37 14.65 -8.25
N ASP A 73 -11.39 14.28 -9.54
CA ASP A 73 -12.54 14.51 -10.42
C ASP A 73 -13.76 13.68 -9.98
N ALA A 74 -13.57 12.40 -9.62
CA ALA A 74 -14.65 11.56 -9.09
C ALA A 74 -15.25 12.15 -7.81
N GLU A 75 -14.42 12.63 -6.89
CA GLU A 75 -14.87 13.28 -5.65
C GLU A 75 -15.66 14.56 -5.94
N GLN A 76 -15.20 15.38 -6.89
CA GLN A 76 -15.91 16.59 -7.32
C GLN A 76 -17.30 16.28 -7.93
N ARG A 77 -17.44 15.12 -8.59
CA ARG A 77 -18.70 14.65 -9.18
C ARG A 77 -19.62 13.92 -8.20
N GLY A 78 -19.15 13.61 -6.99
CA GLY A 78 -19.85 12.73 -6.06
C GLY A 78 -19.95 11.28 -6.57
N GLU A 79 -19.01 10.88 -7.43
CA GLU A 79 -18.91 9.53 -7.99
C GLU A 79 -18.07 8.62 -7.08
N PRO A 80 -18.26 7.29 -7.16
CA PRO A 80 -17.41 6.35 -6.44
C PRO A 80 -15.96 6.43 -6.91
N ARG A 81 -15.02 6.00 -6.04
CA ARG A 81 -13.59 6.14 -6.27
C ARG A 81 -13.09 5.16 -7.34
N LEU A 82 -13.18 5.58 -8.61
CA LEU A 82 -12.71 4.82 -9.78
C LEU A 82 -11.26 4.33 -9.68
N ALA A 83 -10.40 5.10 -9.00
CA ALA A 83 -9.00 4.72 -8.79
C ALA A 83 -8.82 3.38 -8.04
N SER A 84 -9.85 2.89 -7.33
CA SER A 84 -9.85 1.59 -6.64
C SER A 84 -9.80 0.37 -7.59
N LEU A 85 -10.14 0.57 -8.87
CA LEU A 85 -10.12 -0.46 -9.92
C LEU A 85 -8.73 -0.70 -10.51
N CYS A 86 -7.81 0.26 -10.34
CA CYS A 86 -6.43 0.12 -10.76
C CYS A 86 -5.58 -0.44 -9.62
N VAL A 87 -4.80 -1.47 -9.91
CA VAL A 87 -3.96 -2.16 -8.92
C VAL A 87 -2.52 -2.36 -9.41
N THR A 88 -1.60 -2.49 -8.47
CA THR A 88 -0.21 -2.88 -8.73
C THR A 88 -0.13 -4.31 -9.27
N ALA A 89 1.05 -4.75 -9.71
CA ALA A 89 1.31 -6.13 -10.12
C ALA A 89 0.95 -7.16 -9.02
N GLU A 90 1.08 -6.79 -7.75
CA GLU A 90 0.71 -7.61 -6.58
C GLU A 90 -0.79 -7.53 -6.24
N ARG A 91 -1.60 -6.90 -7.11
CA ARG A 91 -3.04 -6.68 -6.96
C ARG A 91 -3.42 -5.87 -5.72
N ARG A 92 -2.56 -4.91 -5.36
CA ARG A 92 -2.79 -3.96 -4.27
C ARG A 92 -3.22 -2.61 -4.83
N VAL A 93 -3.98 -1.84 -4.08
CA VAL A 93 -4.17 -0.43 -4.42
C VAL A 93 -2.95 0.40 -4.05
N GLY A 94 -2.71 1.48 -4.78
CA GLY A 94 -1.60 2.39 -4.50
C GLY A 94 -1.69 3.03 -3.10
N ASP A 95 -0.55 3.45 -2.56
CA ASP A 95 -0.45 4.00 -1.19
C ASP A 95 -1.28 5.28 -0.97
N SER A 96 -1.62 6.00 -2.03
CA SER A 96 -2.47 7.19 -2.00
C SER A 96 -3.96 6.86 -1.85
N HIS A 97 -4.36 5.60 -1.98
CA HIS A 97 -5.75 5.20 -1.80
C HIS A 97 -6.17 5.36 -0.33
N PRO A 98 -7.35 5.95 -0.05
CA PRO A 98 -7.85 6.09 1.31
C PRO A 98 -7.90 4.74 2.05
N GLY A 99 -7.44 4.78 3.30
CA GLY A 99 -7.31 3.66 4.20
C GLY A 99 -6.61 4.15 5.45
N ALA A 100 -6.68 3.39 6.55
CA ALA A 100 -5.98 3.78 7.76
C ALA A 100 -4.46 3.95 7.48
N SER A 101 -3.79 4.82 8.25
CA SER A 101 -2.42 5.28 7.96
C SER A 101 -1.37 4.39 8.60
N GLY A 102 -0.61 3.66 7.77
CA GLY A 102 0.55 2.86 8.20
C GLY A 102 0.57 1.43 7.67
N LEU A 103 1.60 0.68 8.06
CA LEU A 103 1.83 -0.72 7.66
C LEU A 103 0.81 -1.68 8.30
N LEU A 104 0.30 -1.36 9.49
CA LEU A 104 -0.78 -2.10 10.15
C LEU A 104 -2.13 -1.96 9.43
N ASP A 105 -2.22 -0.97 8.53
CA ASP A 105 -3.47 -0.55 7.92
C ASP A 105 -3.59 -0.92 6.44
N ALA A 106 -2.60 -1.63 5.88
CA ALA A 106 -2.66 -2.13 4.50
C ALA A 106 -3.90 -3.00 4.27
N ARG A 107 -4.28 -3.85 5.24
CA ARG A 107 -5.52 -4.64 5.15
C ARG A 107 -6.77 -3.77 5.16
N ALA A 108 -6.80 -2.71 5.98
CA ALA A 108 -7.93 -1.79 6.03
C ALA A 108 -8.05 -1.00 4.73
N ARG A 109 -6.93 -0.59 4.13
CA ARG A 109 -6.88 0.04 2.80
C ARG A 109 -7.43 -0.87 1.71
N GLU A 110 -6.99 -2.13 1.68
CA GLU A 110 -7.49 -3.11 0.71
C GLU A 110 -8.98 -3.42 0.89
N GLN A 111 -9.45 -3.45 2.14
CA GLN A 111 -10.88 -3.62 2.44
C GLN A 111 -11.69 -2.41 1.94
N ARG A 112 -11.22 -1.19 2.21
CA ARG A 112 -11.86 0.02 1.70
C ARG A 112 -11.88 0.06 0.17
N ALA A 113 -10.78 -0.32 -0.46
CA ALA A 113 -10.73 -0.43 -1.92
C ALA A 113 -11.71 -1.48 -2.47
N ALA A 114 -11.92 -2.58 -1.76
CA ALA A 114 -12.91 -3.58 -2.16
C ALA A 114 -14.34 -3.03 -2.11
N GLU A 115 -14.66 -2.20 -1.12
CA GLU A 115 -15.94 -1.50 -1.00
C GLU A 115 -16.10 -0.47 -2.12
N ASP A 116 -15.10 0.38 -2.32
CA ASP A 116 -15.11 1.41 -3.37
C ASP A 116 -15.25 0.79 -4.78
N ARG A 117 -14.61 -0.36 -5.06
CA ARG A 117 -14.79 -1.11 -6.33
C ARG A 117 -16.23 -1.58 -6.52
N LEU A 118 -16.86 -2.12 -5.47
CA LEU A 118 -18.24 -2.55 -5.54
C LEU A 118 -19.19 -1.38 -5.81
N GLU A 119 -18.93 -0.22 -5.20
CA GLU A 119 -19.67 1.01 -5.51
C GLU A 119 -19.48 1.44 -6.97
N CYS A 120 -18.28 1.30 -7.53
CA CYS A 120 -18.04 1.56 -8.96
C CYS A 120 -18.90 0.65 -9.85
N TYR A 121 -18.89 -0.68 -9.62
CA TYR A 121 -19.70 -1.61 -10.41
C TYR A 121 -21.20 -1.27 -10.35
N ARG A 122 -21.69 -0.89 -9.17
CA ARG A 122 -23.09 -0.48 -8.97
C ARG A 122 -23.42 0.83 -9.68
N ALA A 123 -22.55 1.83 -9.58
CA ALA A 123 -22.78 3.16 -10.16
C ALA A 123 -22.72 3.15 -11.69
N PHE A 124 -21.82 2.35 -12.27
CA PHE A 124 -21.59 2.29 -13.72
C PHE A 124 -22.32 1.14 -14.41
N GLY A 125 -23.23 0.46 -13.71
CA GLY A 125 -24.20 -0.45 -14.32
C GLY A 125 -23.64 -1.81 -14.74
N ALA A 126 -22.68 -2.35 -13.98
CA ALA A 126 -22.25 -3.74 -14.15
C ALA A 126 -23.41 -4.71 -13.93
N GLU A 127 -23.38 -5.85 -14.62
CA GLU A 127 -24.27 -6.96 -14.32
C GLU A 127 -23.89 -7.58 -12.96
N LEU A 128 -24.69 -7.28 -11.94
CA LEU A 128 -24.46 -7.71 -10.57
C LEU A 128 -25.25 -8.99 -10.26
N PRO A 129 -24.74 -9.86 -9.37
CA PRO A 129 -25.52 -10.98 -8.87
C PRO A 129 -26.79 -10.50 -8.13
N ALA A 130 -27.75 -11.39 -7.93
CA ALA A 130 -29.07 -11.05 -7.35
C ALA A 130 -29.01 -10.45 -5.93
N ASP A 131 -27.93 -10.70 -5.19
CA ASP A 131 -27.66 -10.10 -3.87
C ASP A 131 -27.00 -8.71 -3.94
N GLY A 132 -26.77 -8.19 -5.15
CA GLY A 132 -26.11 -6.91 -5.40
C GLY A 132 -24.58 -6.95 -5.29
N GLY A 133 -23.98 -8.14 -5.22
CA GLY A 133 -22.54 -8.36 -5.15
C GLY A 133 -21.93 -8.07 -3.78
N THR A 134 -20.72 -8.59 -3.56
CA THR A 134 -19.97 -8.47 -2.30
C THR A 134 -18.58 -7.87 -2.53
N PRO A 135 -18.07 -7.01 -1.62
CA PRO A 135 -16.71 -6.50 -1.72
C PRO A 135 -15.68 -7.63 -1.77
N SER A 136 -14.75 -7.59 -2.72
CA SER A 136 -13.68 -8.58 -2.86
C SER A 136 -12.29 -7.93 -2.78
N VAL A 137 -11.46 -8.45 -1.87
CA VAL A 137 -10.05 -8.06 -1.75
C VAL A 137 -9.25 -8.86 -2.78
N LEU A 138 -8.56 -8.15 -3.68
CA LEU A 138 -7.80 -8.75 -4.78
C LEU A 138 -6.41 -9.21 -4.33
N ALA A 139 -5.81 -8.45 -3.41
CA ALA A 139 -4.49 -8.76 -2.90
C ALA A 139 -4.50 -10.10 -2.15
N PRO A 140 -3.51 -10.99 -2.39
CA PRO A 140 -3.40 -12.22 -1.63
C PRO A 140 -3.22 -11.86 -0.14
N VAL A 141 -4.14 -12.35 0.69
CA VAL A 141 -3.98 -12.31 2.14
C VAL A 141 -2.79 -13.18 2.45
N LEU A 142 -1.64 -12.56 2.73
CA LEU A 142 -0.53 -13.26 3.34
C LEU A 142 -1.02 -13.66 4.74
N SER A 143 -1.57 -14.88 4.83
CA SER A 143 -1.87 -15.53 6.10
C SER A 143 -0.57 -15.61 6.87
N ARG A 144 -0.30 -14.62 7.71
CA ARG A 144 0.78 -14.73 8.68
C ARG A 144 0.41 -15.94 9.54
N PRO A 145 1.21 -17.02 9.57
CA PRO A 145 0.87 -18.17 10.40
C PRO A 145 0.67 -17.63 11.81
N ALA A 146 -0.50 -17.90 12.37
CA ALA A 146 -0.82 -17.52 13.74
C ALA A 146 0.32 -18.04 14.60
N ARG A 147 1.15 -17.12 15.12
CA ARG A 147 2.13 -17.49 16.13
C ARG A 147 1.29 -18.10 17.24
N PRO A 148 1.45 -19.40 17.57
CA PRO A 148 0.54 -20.05 18.51
C PRO A 148 0.55 -19.21 19.77
N SER A 149 -0.62 -18.63 20.08
CA SER A 149 -0.86 -18.06 21.38
C SER A 149 -0.51 -19.16 22.37
N ARG A 150 0.44 -18.92 23.27
CA ARG A 150 0.63 -19.79 24.43
C ARG A 150 -0.62 -19.66 25.29
N SER A 151 -1.67 -20.35 24.86
CA SER A 151 -2.90 -20.53 25.59
C SER A 151 -2.55 -21.34 26.83
N ALA A 152 -2.65 -20.66 27.98
CA ALA A 152 -2.76 -21.17 29.33
C ALA A 152 -2.69 -22.70 29.47
N GLN A 153 -1.54 -23.20 29.96
CA GLN A 153 -1.54 -24.49 30.63
C GLN A 153 -2.23 -24.35 32.00
N PRO A 154 -3.13 -25.27 32.39
CA PRO A 154 -3.76 -25.25 33.69
C PRO A 154 -2.72 -25.58 34.77
N SER A 155 -2.55 -24.66 35.72
CA SER A 155 -1.70 -24.82 36.89
C SER A 155 -2.25 -25.91 37.82
N ARG A 156 -1.68 -27.12 37.74
CA ARG A 156 -1.72 -28.09 38.83
C ARG A 156 -0.48 -27.91 39.71
N SER A 157 -0.69 -27.27 40.85
CA SER A 157 0.28 -27.13 41.92
C SER A 157 0.58 -28.49 42.56
N ARG A 158 1.86 -28.88 42.65
CA ARG A 158 2.59 -29.00 43.94
C ARG A 158 3.99 -29.64 43.80
N ALA A 159 4.93 -28.92 44.41
CA ALA A 159 6.05 -29.38 45.25
C ALA A 159 7.18 -30.23 44.63
N ALA A 160 8.33 -29.59 44.41
CA ALA A 160 9.60 -29.88 45.10
C ALA A 160 10.66 -28.81 44.76
N ALA A 161 11.60 -28.64 45.67
CA ALA A 161 12.55 -27.53 45.82
C ALA A 161 13.55 -27.31 44.67
N ALA A 162 13.93 -26.06 44.42
CA ALA A 162 15.30 -25.60 44.15
C ALA A 162 15.36 -24.05 44.08
N ALA A 163 16.52 -23.48 44.41
CA ALA A 163 16.83 -22.09 44.75
C ALA A 163 16.41 -20.99 43.73
N PRO A 164 16.25 -19.72 44.18
CA PRO A 164 15.85 -18.61 43.31
C PRO A 164 16.93 -18.25 42.30
N THR A 165 16.60 -18.32 41.02
CA THR A 165 17.36 -17.72 39.91
C THR A 165 17.13 -16.20 39.91
N PRO A 166 18.17 -15.35 39.85
CA PRO A 166 17.97 -13.90 39.86
C PRO A 166 17.32 -13.41 38.55
N PRO A 167 16.58 -12.29 38.59
CA PRO A 167 15.97 -11.69 37.41
C PRO A 167 17.03 -11.25 36.38
N PRO A 168 16.71 -11.18 35.08
CA PRO A 168 17.65 -10.67 34.08
C PRO A 168 17.98 -9.21 34.40
N ALA A 169 19.27 -8.91 34.56
CA ALA A 169 19.76 -7.56 34.74
C ALA A 169 19.38 -6.72 33.52
N VAL A 170 18.60 -5.65 33.75
CA VAL A 170 18.40 -4.57 32.77
C VAL A 170 19.75 -3.90 32.52
N MET A 171 20.37 -4.16 31.36
CA MET A 171 21.58 -3.47 30.93
C MET A 171 21.25 -1.98 30.76
N ARG A 172 21.91 -1.13 31.54
CA ARG A 172 21.82 0.33 31.38
C ARG A 172 22.62 0.73 30.15
N GLU A 173 22.06 1.63 29.34
CA GLU A 173 22.69 2.17 28.13
C GLU A 173 23.19 3.60 28.41
N THR A 174 24.33 3.97 27.79
CA THR A 174 24.93 5.31 27.84
C THR A 174 25.47 5.68 26.47
N THR A 175 25.60 6.96 26.17
CA THR A 175 26.14 7.43 24.90
C THR A 175 27.65 7.66 25.02
N CYS A 176 28.44 7.05 24.14
CA CYS A 176 29.88 7.27 24.12
C CYS A 176 30.21 8.72 23.70
N PRO A 177 31.01 9.49 24.46
CA PRO A 177 31.32 10.88 24.11
C PRO A 177 32.25 11.04 22.91
N ASN A 178 32.91 9.97 22.45
CA ASN A 178 33.85 10.01 21.33
C ASN A 178 33.19 9.62 19.98
N CYS A 179 32.44 8.51 19.96
CA CYS A 179 31.75 8.05 18.74
C CYS A 179 30.24 8.33 18.72
N PHE A 180 29.68 8.92 19.78
CA PHE A 180 28.27 9.28 19.93
C PHE A 180 27.25 8.13 19.75
N MET A 181 27.71 6.88 19.80
CA MET A 181 26.86 5.70 19.76
C MET A 181 26.28 5.38 21.14
N VAL A 182 25.01 4.96 21.17
CA VAL A 182 24.37 4.39 22.37
C VAL A 182 24.90 2.98 22.57
N VAL A 183 25.59 2.76 23.69
CA VAL A 183 26.26 1.51 24.04
C VAL A 183 25.90 1.09 25.46
N PRO A 184 26.03 -0.19 25.82
CA PRO A 184 25.87 -0.60 27.20
C PRO A 184 26.92 0.05 28.10
N VAL A 185 26.55 0.38 29.34
CA VAL A 185 27.51 0.87 30.35
C VAL A 185 28.57 -0.21 30.60
N ALA A 186 29.81 0.11 30.27
CA ALA A 186 30.99 -0.71 30.44
C ALA A 186 32.20 0.19 30.72
N ALA A 187 33.34 -0.38 31.15
CA ALA A 187 34.54 0.43 31.40
C ALA A 187 35.09 1.09 30.13
N THR A 188 34.91 0.46 28.96
CA THR A 188 35.33 0.97 27.65
C THR A 188 34.26 0.76 26.59
N CYS A 189 34.20 1.65 25.61
CA CYS A 189 33.35 1.53 24.45
C CYS A 189 33.79 0.33 23.61
N ARG A 190 32.87 -0.59 23.31
CA ARG A 190 33.17 -1.76 22.50
C ARG A 190 33.51 -1.42 21.04
N ASP A 191 33.08 -0.26 20.57
CA ASP A 191 33.21 0.15 19.18
C ASP A 191 34.51 0.96 18.93
N CYS A 192 34.87 1.88 19.83
CA CYS A 192 36.05 2.74 19.66
C CYS A 192 37.15 2.56 20.73
N GLY A 193 36.91 1.79 21.78
CA GLY A 193 37.91 1.47 22.82
C GLY A 193 38.11 2.53 23.92
N GLU A 194 37.49 3.71 23.81
CA GLU A 194 37.62 4.78 24.81
C GLU A 194 36.90 4.45 26.13
N PRO A 195 37.40 4.92 27.29
CA PRO A 195 36.76 4.72 28.57
C PRO A 195 35.40 5.44 28.65
N LEU A 196 34.37 4.75 29.14
CA LEU A 196 33.06 5.35 29.37
C LEU A 196 32.95 5.71 30.86
N ALA A 197 32.55 6.95 31.15
CA ALA A 197 32.23 7.34 32.52
C ALA A 197 30.96 6.60 32.96
N ALA A 198 31.06 5.90 34.10
CA ALA A 198 29.98 5.10 34.69
C ALA A 198 28.78 5.94 35.13
#